data_AF-A0A9R0T0I4-F1
#
_entry.id   AF-A0A9R0T0I4-F1
#
_cell.length_a   1.000
_cell.length_b   1.000
_cell.length_c   1.000
_cell.angle_alpha   90.00
_cell.angle_beta   90.00
_cell.angle_gamma   90.00
#
_symmetry.space_group_name_H-M   'P 1'
#
loop_
_entity.id
_entity.type
_entity.pdbx_description
1 polymer ?
#
loop_
_entity_poly.entity_id
_entity_poly.type
_entity_poly.pdbx_seq_one_letter_code
_entity_poly.pdbx_strand_id
1 'polypeptide(L)'
;MVGKETVVKIVEDTFRKMREPANAVSASGNQNELGYSVMPMKNPDDSAQLDIKVRCPCGNSMATGSMIQCDHPRCNVWQHIDCVIIPEKTADTAPQELPSSFYCEMCRVSRADPFWVTINHPLLPVSVAPSNIMADG
;
A
#
# COMPACT_ATOMS: atom_id res chain seq x y z
N MET A 1 -23.71 19.84 25.99
CA MET A 1 -22.81 18.73 26.38
C MET A 1 -23.32 17.48 25.69
N VAL A 2 -22.53 16.84 24.83
CA VAL A 2 -22.91 15.56 24.21
C VAL A 2 -22.90 14.50 25.31
N GLY A 3 -24.03 13.82 25.49
CA GLY A 3 -24.19 12.77 26.50
C GLY A 3 -23.33 11.56 26.18
N LYS A 4 -22.84 10.88 27.21
CA LYS A 4 -22.01 9.67 27.06
C LYS A 4 -22.74 8.59 26.25
N GLU A 5 -24.07 8.51 26.36
CA GLU A 5 -24.90 7.60 25.54
C GLU A 5 -24.89 7.94 24.04
N THR A 6 -24.73 9.22 23.67
CA THR A 6 -24.69 9.63 22.26
C THR A 6 -23.40 9.14 21.60
N VAL A 7 -22.28 9.22 22.32
CA VAL A 7 -20.98 8.76 21.81
C VAL A 7 -20.97 7.25 21.60
N VAL A 8 -21.52 6.49 22.55
CA VAL A 8 -21.63 5.02 22.45
C VAL A 8 -22.43 4.62 21.21
N LYS A 9 -23.56 5.27 20.94
CA LYS A 9 -24.38 4.99 19.76
C LYS A 9 -23.66 5.26 18.45
N ILE A 10 -22.87 6.32 18.36
CA ILE A 10 -22.09 6.65 17.15
C ILE A 10 -21.04 5.57 16.87
N VAL A 11 -20.36 5.10 17.92
CA VAL A 11 -19.34 4.03 17.78
C VAL A 11 -20.00 2.73 17.32
N GLU A 12 -21.09 2.31 17.96
CA GLU A 12 -21.81 1.09 17.58
C GLU A 12 -22.36 1.12 16.14
N ASP A 13 -22.90 2.27 15.71
CA ASP A 13 -23.44 2.44 14.36
C ASP A 13 -22.34 2.36 13.30
N THR A 14 -21.17 2.95 13.60
CA THR A 14 -20.00 2.91 12.70
C THR A 14 -19.44 1.49 12.56
N PHE A 15 -19.30 0.75 13.66
CA PHE A 15 -18.82 -0.65 13.62
C PHE A 15 -19.78 -1.58 12.88
N ARG A 16 -21.09 -1.34 13.00
CA ARG A 16 -22.12 -2.11 12.28
C ARG A 16 -22.01 -1.90 10.78
N LYS A 17 -21.82 -0.66 10.34
CA LYS A 17 -21.65 -0.29 8.92
C LYS A 17 -20.42 -0.91 8.28
N MET A 18 -19.33 -1.08 9.04
CA MET A 18 -18.11 -1.76 8.55
C MET A 18 -18.25 -3.28 8.47
N ARG A 19 -19.23 -3.87 9.16
CA ARG A 19 -19.45 -5.33 9.20
C ARG A 19 -20.40 -5.84 8.12
N GLU A 20 -21.05 -4.97 7.35
CA GLU A 20 -21.81 -5.40 6.18
C GLU A 20 -20.84 -5.74 5.04
N PRO A 21 -20.75 -7.03 4.63
CA PRO A 21 -19.80 -7.44 3.62
C PRO A 21 -20.23 -6.87 2.25
N ALA A 22 -19.33 -6.12 1.63
CA ALA A 22 -19.44 -5.78 0.21
C ALA A 22 -19.58 -7.08 -0.60
N ASN A 23 -20.62 -7.11 -1.45
CA ASN A 23 -21.03 -8.22 -2.30
C ASN A 23 -19.86 -9.03 -2.88
N ALA A 24 -19.99 -10.35 -2.78
CA ALA A 24 -19.15 -11.33 -3.43
C ALA A 24 -19.07 -11.10 -4.94
N VAL A 25 -17.85 -10.97 -5.47
CA VAL A 25 -17.57 -11.18 -6.90
C VAL A 25 -16.53 -12.27 -7.02
N SER A 26 -16.98 -13.34 -7.68
CA SER A 26 -16.32 -14.62 -7.88
C SER A 26 -14.95 -14.51 -8.56
N ALA A 27 -14.08 -15.43 -8.16
CA ALA A 27 -12.80 -15.72 -8.79
C ALA A 27 -13.01 -16.31 -10.20
N SER A 28 -12.19 -15.86 -11.15
CA SER A 28 -11.90 -16.62 -12.37
C SER A 28 -10.41 -16.48 -12.64
N GLY A 29 -9.73 -17.63 -12.64
CA GLY A 29 -8.30 -17.72 -12.86
C GLY A 29 -7.92 -17.58 -14.33
N ASN A 30 -6.69 -17.17 -14.54
CA ASN A 30 -5.90 -17.49 -15.72
C ASN A 30 -4.42 -17.30 -15.37
N GLN A 31 -3.66 -18.33 -15.70
CA GLN A 31 -2.21 -18.35 -15.74
C GLN A 31 -1.77 -17.43 -16.91
N ASN A 32 -0.61 -16.78 -16.79
CA ASN A 32 0.38 -16.64 -17.88
C ASN A 32 1.56 -15.73 -17.46
N GLU A 33 2.75 -16.24 -17.81
CA GLU A 33 4.12 -15.70 -17.89
C GLU A 33 4.43 -14.29 -17.34
N LEU A 34 5.33 -14.28 -16.34
CA LEU A 34 5.89 -13.10 -15.68
C LEU A 34 7.00 -12.48 -16.54
N GLY A 35 6.68 -11.35 -17.17
CA GLY A 35 7.66 -10.42 -17.74
C GLY A 35 7.44 -9.04 -17.14
N TYR A 36 8.44 -8.49 -16.46
CA TYR A 36 8.39 -7.12 -15.94
C TYR A 36 8.59 -6.13 -17.09
N SER A 37 7.79 -5.06 -17.13
CA SER A 37 7.95 -3.97 -18.10
C SER A 37 8.73 -2.84 -17.47
N VAL A 38 10.03 -2.77 -17.74
CA VAL A 38 10.87 -1.61 -17.42
C VAL A 38 10.89 -0.72 -18.65
N MET A 39 10.38 0.49 -18.52
CA MET A 39 10.41 1.48 -19.60
C MET A 39 11.45 2.56 -19.26
N PRO A 40 12.60 2.60 -19.95
CA PRO A 40 13.51 3.74 -19.91
C PRO A 40 12.91 4.85 -20.78
N MET A 41 12.63 6.03 -20.22
CA MET A 41 12.08 7.13 -21.01
C MET A 41 13.21 7.96 -21.62
N LYS A 42 13.25 8.03 -22.96
CA LYS A 42 14.20 8.84 -23.74
C LYS A 42 13.47 10.07 -24.30
N ASN A 43 13.85 11.25 -23.78
CA ASN A 43 13.57 12.63 -24.24
C ASN A 43 12.10 13.07 -24.45
N PRO A 44 11.77 14.34 -24.12
CA PRO A 44 10.38 14.80 -23.91
C PRO A 44 9.61 15.24 -25.17
N ASP A 45 9.90 14.73 -26.38
CA ASP A 45 9.35 15.29 -27.63
C ASP A 45 8.55 14.29 -28.49
N ASP A 46 7.77 13.41 -27.88
CA ASP A 46 6.73 12.67 -28.60
C ASP A 46 5.48 12.54 -27.73
N SER A 47 4.50 13.40 -28.02
CA SER A 47 3.31 13.66 -27.21
C SER A 47 2.18 12.63 -27.40
N ALA A 48 2.54 11.36 -27.50
CA ALA A 48 1.65 10.32 -27.01
C ALA A 48 1.83 10.27 -25.50
N GLN A 49 1.14 11.17 -24.77
CA GLN A 49 0.92 11.02 -23.34
C GLN A 49 0.13 9.72 -23.18
N LEU A 50 0.84 8.58 -23.16
CA LEU A 50 0.30 7.35 -22.64
C LEU A 50 -0.21 7.73 -21.25
N ASP A 51 -1.50 7.51 -21.01
CA ASP A 51 -2.16 7.82 -19.74
C ASP A 51 -1.62 6.85 -18.68
N ILE A 52 -0.38 7.10 -18.27
CA ILE A 52 0.37 6.28 -17.33
C ILE A 52 -0.12 6.70 -15.95
N LYS A 53 -0.79 5.77 -15.27
CA LYS A 53 -1.25 5.96 -13.90
C LYS A 53 -0.07 5.92 -12.94
N VAL A 54 0.62 7.04 -12.78
CA VAL A 54 1.70 7.17 -11.79
C VAL A 54 1.10 7.41 -10.41
N ARG A 55 1.46 6.57 -9.45
CA ARG A 55 1.13 6.79 -8.03
C ARG A 55 2.31 6.30 -7.21
N CYS A 56 3.25 7.19 -6.94
CA CYS A 56 4.46 6.88 -6.19
C CYS A 56 4.35 7.37 -4.73
N PRO A 57 4.90 6.63 -3.75
CA PRO A 57 4.95 7.08 -2.35
C PRO A 57 5.68 8.41 -2.13
N CYS A 58 6.51 8.88 -3.08
CA CYS A 58 7.14 10.21 -3.00
C CYS A 58 6.15 11.37 -3.19
N GLY A 59 4.89 11.10 -3.58
CA GLY A 59 3.86 12.10 -3.82
C GLY A 59 3.89 12.72 -5.23
N ASN A 60 4.93 12.48 -6.02
CA ASN A 60 4.99 12.93 -7.39
C ASN A 60 4.23 11.97 -8.32
N SER A 61 3.34 12.53 -9.15
CA SER A 61 2.53 11.80 -10.14
C SER A 61 3.08 11.95 -11.57
N MET A 62 4.29 12.48 -11.74
CA MET A 62 4.95 12.58 -13.03
C MET A 62 5.75 11.31 -13.34
N ALA A 63 5.63 10.82 -14.57
CA ALA A 63 6.45 9.75 -15.11
C ALA A 63 7.86 10.28 -15.46
N THR A 64 8.73 10.40 -14.45
CA THR A 64 10.10 10.90 -14.60
C THR A 64 11.14 9.82 -14.28
N GLY A 65 12.14 9.63 -15.14
CA GLY A 65 13.22 8.66 -14.89
C GLY A 65 12.78 7.20 -15.05
N SER A 66 13.41 6.30 -14.28
CA SER A 66 13.16 4.86 -14.36
C SER A 66 11.87 4.48 -13.63
N MET A 67 10.99 3.75 -14.32
CA MET A 67 9.65 3.40 -13.84
C MET A 67 9.48 1.88 -13.73
N ILE A 68 8.71 1.45 -12.73
CA ILE A 68 8.30 0.05 -12.56
C ILE A 68 6.77 -0.04 -12.39
N GLN A 69 6.16 -1.01 -13.08
CA GLN A 69 4.72 -1.24 -13.05
C GLN A 69 4.37 -2.29 -11.99
N CYS A 70 3.26 -2.08 -11.29
CA CYS A 70 2.67 -3.07 -10.40
C CYS A 70 2.13 -4.28 -11.18
N ASP A 71 2.56 -5.48 -10.81
CA ASP A 71 2.19 -6.76 -11.44
C ASP A 71 0.75 -7.19 -11.13
N HIS A 72 0.04 -6.49 -10.25
CA HIS A 72 -1.36 -6.81 -10.00
C HIS A 72 -2.18 -6.49 -11.27
N PRO A 73 -2.88 -7.47 -11.89
CA PRO A 73 -3.42 -7.35 -13.26
C PRO A 73 -4.39 -6.20 -13.50
N ARG A 74 -5.00 -5.66 -12.44
CA ARG A 74 -5.97 -4.56 -12.51
C ARG A 74 -5.45 -3.25 -11.90
N CYS A 75 -4.23 -3.24 -11.37
CA CYS A 75 -3.70 -2.06 -10.68
C CYS A 75 -3.18 -1.03 -11.68
N ASN A 76 -2.31 -1.48 -12.61
CA ASN A 76 -1.66 -0.68 -13.65
C ASN A 76 -0.96 0.59 -13.15
N VAL A 77 -0.61 0.62 -11.86
CA VAL A 77 0.10 1.73 -11.24
C VAL A 77 1.58 1.63 -11.57
N TRP A 78 2.17 2.78 -11.90
CA TRP A 78 3.61 2.95 -12.08
C TRP A 78 4.20 3.73 -10.92
N GLN A 79 5.40 3.33 -10.50
CA GLN A 79 6.17 3.97 -9.42
C GLN A 79 7.61 4.20 -9.87
N HIS A 80 8.26 5.22 -9.32
CA HIS A 80 9.68 5.47 -9.56
C HIS A 80 10.50 4.32 -8.95
N ILE A 81 11.38 3.70 -9.74
CA ILE A 81 12.26 2.61 -9.27
C ILE A 81 13.08 3.08 -8.06
N ASP A 82 13.67 4.27 -8.14
CA ASP A 82 14.51 4.85 -7.08
C ASP A 82 13.74 5.14 -5.77
N CYS A 83 12.41 5.16 -5.80
CA CYS A 83 11.58 5.37 -4.62
C CYS A 83 11.14 4.06 -3.95
N VAL A 84 11.16 2.94 -4.66
CA VAL A 84 10.52 1.69 -4.20
C VAL A 84 11.46 0.50 -4.18
N ILE A 85 12.59 0.56 -4.89
CA ILE A 85 13.63 -0.46 -4.87
C ILE A 85 14.76 0.03 -3.97
N ILE A 86 14.90 -0.61 -2.81
CA ILE A 86 15.94 -0.27 -1.83
C ILE A 86 17.14 -1.19 -2.06
N PRO A 87 18.32 -0.68 -2.42
CA PRO A 87 19.50 -1.50 -2.59
C PRO A 87 19.97 -2.07 -1.24
N GLU A 88 20.18 -3.39 -1.15
CA GLU A 88 20.60 -4.05 0.09
C GLU A 88 22.09 -3.84 0.44
N LYS A 89 22.93 -3.48 -0.54
CA LYS A 89 24.36 -3.20 -0.34
C LYS A 89 24.70 -1.84 -0.94
N THR A 90 25.36 -0.99 -0.16
CA THR A 90 25.93 0.30 -0.58
C THR A 90 27.15 0.16 -1.50
N ALA A 91 27.31 -0.95 -2.22
CA ALA A 91 28.49 -1.20 -3.04
C ALA A 91 28.30 -0.63 -4.46
N ASP A 92 29.01 0.46 -4.71
CA ASP A 92 29.14 1.31 -5.92
C ASP A 92 29.51 0.60 -7.25
N THR A 93 29.17 -0.68 -7.47
CA THR A 93 29.67 -1.39 -8.67
C THR A 93 28.71 -2.41 -9.28
N ALA A 94 27.63 -2.79 -8.61
CA ALA A 94 26.64 -3.70 -9.21
C ALA A 94 25.39 -2.92 -9.69
N PRO A 95 24.87 -3.19 -10.91
CA PRO A 95 23.56 -2.68 -11.31
C PRO A 95 22.51 -3.05 -10.27
N GLN A 96 21.59 -2.12 -9.96
CA GLN A 96 20.47 -2.42 -9.08
C GLN A 96 19.67 -3.58 -9.68
N GLU A 97 19.71 -4.74 -9.02
CA GLU A 97 18.90 -5.89 -9.44
C GLU A 97 17.44 -5.57 -9.13
N LEU A 98 16.62 -5.57 -10.18
CA LEU A 98 15.18 -5.39 -10.03
C LEU A 98 14.54 -6.69 -9.57
N PRO A 99 13.56 -6.64 -8.67
CA PRO A 99 12.86 -7.82 -8.22
C PRO A 99 12.10 -8.47 -9.38
N SER A 100 12.02 -9.80 -9.37
CA SER A 100 11.28 -10.58 -10.38
C SER A 100 9.78 -10.32 -10.37
N SER A 101 9.25 -9.79 -9.27
CA SER A 101 7.86 -9.36 -9.15
C SER A 101 7.75 -8.09 -8.31
N PHE A 102 6.91 -7.16 -8.72
CA PHE A 102 6.70 -5.89 -8.05
C PHE A 102 5.22 -5.60 -7.81
N TYR A 103 4.89 -5.14 -6.61
CA TYR A 103 3.54 -4.75 -6.24
C TYR A 103 3.60 -3.38 -5.57
N CYS A 104 2.70 -2.47 -5.95
CA CYS A 104 2.59 -1.17 -5.30
C CYS A 104 2.17 -1.33 -3.83
N GLU A 105 2.33 -0.28 -3.03
CA GLU A 105 2.05 -0.29 -1.60
C GLU A 105 0.63 -0.76 -1.26
N MET A 106 -0.37 -0.40 -2.07
CA MET A 106 -1.75 -0.85 -1.86
C MET A 106 -1.94 -2.34 -2.20
N CYS A 107 -1.28 -2.83 -3.25
CA CYS A 107 -1.37 -4.24 -3.62
C CYS A 107 -0.56 -5.14 -2.69
N ARG A 108 0.53 -4.64 -2.11
CA ARG A 108 1.27 -5.36 -1.06
C ARG A 108 0.45 -5.48 0.21
N VAL A 109 -0.21 -4.40 0.63
CA VAL A 109 -1.14 -4.41 1.77
C VAL A 109 -2.33 -5.35 1.50
N SER A 110 -2.96 -5.29 0.33
CA SER A 110 -4.13 -6.13 0.03
C SER A 110 -3.82 -7.63 -0.04
N ARG A 111 -2.60 -7.98 -0.45
CA ARG A 111 -2.14 -9.38 -0.55
C ARG A 111 -1.65 -9.94 0.78
N ALA A 112 -1.59 -9.12 1.84
CA ALA A 112 -0.94 -9.49 3.10
C ALA A 112 0.44 -10.12 2.83
N ASP A 113 1.26 -9.42 2.02
CA ASP A 113 2.58 -9.88 1.59
C ASP A 113 3.33 -10.52 2.78
N PRO A 114 3.63 -11.84 2.72
CA PRO A 114 4.11 -12.60 3.87
C PRO A 114 5.48 -12.13 4.39
N PHE A 115 6.19 -11.28 3.64
CA PHE A 115 7.46 -10.68 4.05
C PHE A 115 7.31 -9.36 4.81
N TRP A 116 6.11 -8.77 4.87
CA TRP A 116 5.76 -7.98 6.04
C TRP A 116 5.32 -8.97 7.09
N VAL A 117 6.25 -9.34 7.97
CA VAL A 117 5.99 -10.12 9.18
C VAL A 117 4.62 -9.70 9.70
N THR A 118 3.62 -10.53 9.43
CA THR A 118 2.29 -10.28 9.95
C THR A 118 2.47 -10.56 11.42
N ILE A 119 2.76 -9.52 12.21
CA ILE A 119 2.71 -9.65 13.65
C ILE A 119 1.24 -9.92 13.91
N ASN A 120 0.89 -11.21 13.95
CA ASN A 120 -0.48 -11.70 14.07
C ASN A 120 -1.11 -11.29 15.42
N HIS A 121 -0.36 -10.54 16.24
CA HIS A 121 -0.73 -10.00 17.54
C HIS A 121 0.10 -8.72 17.81
N PRO A 122 -0.34 -7.51 17.43
CA PRO A 122 0.31 -6.24 17.80
C PRO A 122 0.29 -5.91 19.31
N LEU A 123 0.43 -6.92 20.17
CA LEU A 123 0.11 -6.98 21.60
C LEU A 123 -1.40 -7.16 21.85
N LEU A 124 -1.70 -8.04 22.81
CA LEU A 124 -3.04 -8.17 23.37
C LEU A 124 -3.44 -6.82 24.00
N PRO A 125 -4.73 -6.45 24.00
CA PRO A 125 -5.20 -5.25 24.67
C PRO A 125 -4.70 -5.23 26.12
N VAL A 126 -3.82 -4.29 26.45
CA VAL A 126 -3.40 -4.10 27.84
C VAL A 126 -4.49 -3.29 28.54
N SER A 127 -5.04 -3.82 29.63
CA SER A 127 -6.00 -3.07 30.44
C SER A 127 -5.26 -1.93 31.14
N VAL A 128 -5.57 -0.69 30.78
CA VAL A 128 -5.06 0.49 31.50
C VAL A 128 -5.85 0.59 32.81
N ALA A 129 -5.18 0.41 33.95
CA ALA A 129 -5.81 0.58 35.24
C ALA A 129 -6.20 2.07 35.45
N PRO A 130 -7.34 2.37 36.10
CA PRO A 130 -7.72 3.75 36.39
C PRO A 130 -6.65 4.43 37.26
N SER A 131 -6.24 5.64 36.89
CA SER A 131 -5.33 6.45 37.72
C SER A 131 -6.03 6.92 38.99
N ASN A 132 -5.48 6.58 40.16
CA ASN A 132 -5.95 7.04 41.48
C ASN A 132 -5.47 8.46 41.80
N ILE A 133 -5.64 9.41 40.88
CA ILE A 133 -5.28 10.80 41.16
C ILE A 133 -6.42 11.39 41.99
N MET A 134 -6.21 11.52 43.30
CA MET A 134 -7.11 12.28 44.17
C MET A 134 -7.10 13.74 43.72
N ALA A 135 -8.28 14.32 43.53
CA ALA A 135 -8.44 15.75 43.36
C ALA A 135 -8.05 16.42 44.69
N ASP A 136 -6.97 17.21 44.67
CA ASP A 136 -6.60 18.09 45.77
C ASP A 136 -7.68 19.18 45.89
N GLY A 137 -8.23 19.33 47.09
CA GLY A 137 -9.40 20.17 47.39
C GLY A 137 -9.08 21.64 47.62
#